data_AF-A0A6L3V571-F1
#
_entry.id   AF-A0A6L3V571-F1
#
_cell.length_a   1.000
_cell.length_b   1.000
_cell.length_c   1.000
_cell.angle_alpha   90.00
_cell.angle_beta   90.00
_cell.angle_gamma   90.00
#
_symmetry.space_group_name_H-M   'P 1'
#
loop_
_entity.id
_entity.type
_entity.pdbx_description
1 polymer ?
#
loop_
_entity_poly.entity_id
_entity_poly.type
_entity_poly.pdbx_seq_one_letter_code
_entity_poly.pdbx_strand_id
1 'polypeptide(L)' 'MLIAVARRLHDIGKSGWWHLIGLIPLVGLIILIILFCQNSEQYENKYGPNPKLEY' A
#
# COMPACT_ATOMS: atom_id res chain seq x y z
N MET A 1 11.53 3.49 -8.76
CA MET A 1 10.66 2.30 -8.63
C MET A 1 10.23 2.04 -7.19
N LEU A 2 11.15 1.90 -6.23
CA LEU A 2 10.81 1.59 -4.82
C LEU A 2 9.95 2.67 -4.10
N ILE A 3 10.14 3.96 -4.44
CA ILE A 3 9.36 5.07 -3.85
C ILE A 3 7.88 5.04 -4.26
N ALA A 4 7.58 4.60 -5.49
CA ALA A 4 6.20 4.51 -5.97
C ALA A 4 5.42 3.39 -5.26
N VAL A 5 6.09 2.27 -4.98
CA VAL A 5 5.53 1.14 -4.23
C VAL A 5 5.19 1.55 -2.79
N ALA A 6 6.10 2.28 -2.12
CA ALA A 6 5.84 2.80 -0.78
C ALA A 6 4.61 3.73 -0.73
N ARG A 7 4.43 4.61 -1.73
CA ARG A 7 3.22 5.43 -1.84
C ARG A 7 1.95 4.61 -2.02
N ARG A 8 1.94 3.59 -2.89
CA ARG A 8 0.77 2.72 -3.07
C ARG A 8 0.37 1.99 -1.79
N LEU A 9 1.34 1.57 -1.00
CA LEU A 9 1.08 0.94 0.29
C LEU A 9 0.57 1.94 1.33
N HIS A 10 1.10 3.16 1.34
CA HIS A 10 0.59 4.21 2.22
C HIS A 10 -0.85 4.61 1.86
N ASP A 11 -1.21 4.58 0.57
CA ASP A 11 -2.58 4.83 0.11
C ASP A 11 -3.60 3.83 0.72
N ILE A 12 -3.17 2.64 1.15
CA ILE A 12 -4.00 1.61 1.80
C ILE A 12 -3.71 1.48 3.31
N GLY A 13 -3.05 2.48 3.92
CA GLY A 13 -2.75 2.50 5.35
C GLY A 13 -1.65 1.52 5.79
N LYS A 14 -0.92 0.91 4.86
CA LYS A 14 0.18 -0.03 5.14
C LYS A 14 1.53 0.65 5.01
N SER A 15 2.48 0.25 5.85
CA SER A 15 3.85 0.75 5.75
C SER A 15 4.58 0.23 4.51
N GLY A 16 5.45 1.04 3.91
CA GLY A 16 6.31 0.60 2.79
C GLY A 16 7.18 -0.63 3.08
N TRP A 17 7.40 -0.97 4.35
CA TRP A 17 8.10 -2.19 4.80
C TRP A 17 7.43 -3.50 4.37
N TRP A 18 6.13 -3.49 4.10
CA TRP A 18 5.41 -4.66 3.57
C TRP A 18 5.92 -5.10 2.19
N HIS A 19 6.62 -4.24 1.46
CA HIS A 19 7.28 -4.64 0.21
C HIS A 19 8.35 -5.74 0.41
N LEU A 20 9.00 -5.77 1.59
CA LEU A 20 10.01 -6.78 1.90
C LEU A 20 9.46 -8.20 1.99
N ILE A 21 8.14 -8.37 2.18
CA ILE A 21 7.52 -9.70 2.20
C ILE A 21 7.67 -10.37 0.84
N GLY A 22 7.84 -9.62 -0.24
CA GLY A 22 8.17 -10.15 -1.57
C GLY A 22 9.50 -10.92 -1.65
N LEU A 23 10.35 -10.84 -0.61
CA LEU A 23 11.54 -11.70 -0.47
C LEU A 23 11.19 -13.15 -0.14
N ILE A 24 9.95 -13.43 0.32
CA ILE A 24 9.44 -14.78 0.56
C ILE A 24 8.70 -15.24 -0.71
N PRO A 25 9.23 -16.24 -1.45
CA PRO A 25 8.60 -16.72 -2.67
C PRO A 25 7.23 -17.35 -2.39
N LEU A 26 6.33 -17.29 -3.38
CA LEU A 26 4.91 -17.70 -3.32
C LEU A 26 4.06 -16.86 -2.37
N VAL A 27 4.27 -16.97 -1.05
CA VAL A 27 3.39 -16.35 -0.05
C VAL A 27 3.49 -14.83 -0.08
N GLY A 28 4.70 -14.29 -0.17
CA GLY A 28 4.91 -12.85 -0.24
C GLY A 28 4.36 -12.21 -1.51
N LEU A 29 4.47 -12.92 -2.64
CA LEU A 29 3.91 -12.48 -3.90
C LEU A 29 2.39 -12.41 -3.84
N ILE A 30 1.72 -13.44 -3.30
CA ILE A 30 0.26 -13.47 -3.15
C ILE A 30 -0.22 -12.32 -2.26
N ILE A 31 0.43 -12.11 -1.12
CA ILE A 31 0.10 -11.00 -0.20
C ILE A 31 0.27 -9.65 -0.90
N LEU A 32 1.38 -9.45 -1.62
CA LEU A 32 1.62 -8.19 -2.34
C LEU A 32 0.60 -7.95 -3.45
N ILE A 33 0.19 -8.99 -4.19
CA ILE A 33 -0.88 -8.89 -5.18
C ILE A 33 -2.18 -8.43 -4.52
N ILE A 34 -2.57 -9.05 -3.40
CA ILE A 34 -3.77 -8.66 -2.65
C ILE A 34 -3.69 -7.21 -2.20
N LEU A 35 -2.54 -6.78 -1.66
CA LEU A 35 -2.33 -5.41 -1.21
C LEU A 35 -2.37 -4.41 -2.37
N PHE A 36 -1.82 -4.75 -3.53
CA PHE A 36 -1.86 -3.87 -4.71
C PHE A 36 -3.25 -3.80 -5.36
N CYS A 37 -4.08 -4.84 -5.21
CA CYS A 37 -5.47 -4.83 -5.66
C CYS A 37 -6.43 -4.19 -4.65
N GLN A 38 -5.96 -3.85 -3.44
CA GLN A 38 -6.79 -3.22 -2.42
C GLN A 38 -7.08 -1.76 -2.79
N ASN A 39 -8.33 -1.35 -2.56
CA ASN A 39 -8.72 0.05 -2.71
C ASN A 39 -8.02 0.91 -1.66
N SER A 40 -7.61 2.11 -2.07
CA SER A 40 -7.08 3.13 -1.17
C SER A 40 -8.06 3.41 -0.04
N GLU A 41 -7.56 3.65 1.18
CA GLU A 41 -8.41 3.97 2.33
C GLU A 41 -9.20 5.25 2.04
N GLN A 42 -10.51 5.20 2.28
CA GLN A 42 -11.40 6.31 1.93
C GLN A 42 -11.26 7.50 2.87
N TYR A 43 -10.76 7.30 4.09
CA TYR A 43 -10.64 8.31 5.14
C TYR A 43 -9.18 8.66 5.42
N GLU A 44 -8.95 9.61 6.32
CA GLU A 44 -7.61 9.97 6.79
C GLU A 44 -6.94 8.78 7.47
N ASN A 45 -5.70 8.53 7.08
CA ASN A 45 -4.88 7.49 7.68
C ASN A 45 -3.60 8.09 8.27
N LYS A 46 -2.75 7.24 8.85
CA LYS A 46 -1.49 7.67 9.48
C LYS A 46 -0.54 8.42 8.53
N TYR A 47 -0.78 8.35 7.22
CA TYR A 47 0.02 8.99 6.18
C TYR A 47 -0.61 10.27 5.62
N GLY A 48 -1.77 10.69 6.12
CA GLY A 48 -2.45 11.93 5.78
C GLY A 48 -3.86 11.74 5.20
N PRO A 49 -4.54 12.84 4.86
CA PRO A 49 -5.87 12.80 4.27
C PRO A 49 -5.83 12.27 2.83
N ASN A 50 -6.89 11.56 2.44
CA ASN A 50 -7.04 11.08 1.07
C ASN A 50 -7.33 12.27 0.14
N PRO A 51 -6.48 12.54 -0.89
CA PRO A 51 -6.65 13.69 -1.78
C PRO A 51 -7.92 13.60 -2.65
N LYS A 52 -8.59 12.44 -2.71
CA LYS A 52 -9.88 12.27 -3.40
C LYS A 52 -11.07 12.85 -2.64
N LEU A 53 -10.89 13.26 -1.38
CA LEU A 53 -11.94 13.84 -0.55
C LEU A 53 -11.97 15.38 -0.57
N GLU A 54 -11.07 16.05 -1.30
CA GLU A 54 -10.96 17.53 -1.33
C GLU A 54 -11.96 18.23 -2.29
N TYR A 55 -13.13 17.63 -2.58
CA TYR A 55 -14.15 18.23 -3.47
C TYR A 55 -15.52 18.32 -2.81
#